data_AF-A0A0V0GIB9-F1
#
_entry.id   AF-A0A0V0GIB9-F1
#
_cell.length_a   1.000
_cell.length_b   1.000
_cell.length_c   1.000
_cell.angle_alpha   90.00
_cell.angle_beta   90.00
_cell.angle_gamma   90.00
#
_symmetry.space_group_name_H-M   'P 1'
#
loop_
_entity.id
_entity.type
_entity.pdbx_description
1 polymer ?
#
loop_
_entity_poly.entity_id
_entity_poly.type
_entity_poly.pdbx_seq_one_letter_code
_entity_poly.pdbx_strand_id
1 'polypeptide(L)'
;MAAVIGLLDILISDGFLTNEQYATITQIRKCSTALLRLLNNILDLSKVESGKLVLEETEFDLARELEGLVDMFSVQCINHNVETVLDLSDDMPKLVKGDSARV
;
A
#
# COMPACT_ATOMS: atom_id res chain seq x y z
N MET A 1 9.25 -11.66 -6.76
CA MET A 1 8.58 -11.55 -5.44
C MET A 1 7.09 -11.84 -5.49
N ALA A 2 6.32 -11.29 -6.43
CA ALA A 2 4.88 -11.53 -6.54
C ALA A 2 4.48 -13.03 -6.50
N ALA A 3 5.18 -13.89 -7.27
CA ALA A 3 4.94 -15.33 -7.25
C ALA A 3 5.21 -15.98 -5.87
N VAL A 4 6.26 -15.56 -5.17
CA VAL A 4 6.60 -16.06 -3.83
C VAL A 4 5.52 -15.64 -2.83
N ILE A 5 5.06 -14.38 -2.87
CA ILE A 5 3.98 -13.89 -2.01
C ILE A 5 2.70 -14.68 -2.26
N GLY A 6 2.31 -14.90 -3.52
CA GLY A 6 1.12 -15.68 -3.87
C GLY A 6 1.17 -17.12 -3.38
N LEU A 7 2.33 -17.79 -3.48
CA LEU A 7 2.51 -19.14 -2.94
C LEU A 7 2.39 -19.17 -1.42
N LEU A 8 2.93 -18.17 -0.72
CA LEU A 8 2.80 -18.04 0.73
C LEU A 8 1.34 -17.78 1.14
N ASP A 9 0.60 -16.97 0.39
CA ASP A 9 -0.82 -16.70 0.62
C ASP A 9 -1.67 -17.97 0.44
N ILE A 10 -1.35 -18.82 -0.54
CA ILE A 10 -2.00 -20.13 -0.72
C ILE A 10 -1.72 -21.03 0.50
N LEU A 11 -0.46 -21.12 0.94
CA LEU A 11 -0.09 -21.93 2.11
C LEU A 11 -0.78 -21.45 3.40
N ILE A 12 -0.89 -20.14 3.59
CA ILE A 12 -1.60 -19.54 4.72
C ILE A 12 -3.09 -19.91 4.67
N SER A 13 -3.68 -19.96 3.48
CA SER A 13 -5.11 -20.24 3.28
C SER A 13 -5.47 -21.72 3.45
N ASP A 14 -4.50 -22.64 3.32
CA ASP A 14 -4.71 -24.10 3.42
C ASP A 14 -5.02 -24.55 4.87
N GLY A 15 -4.73 -23.73 5.89
CA GLY A 15 -5.22 -23.94 7.27
C GLY A 15 -4.57 -25.08 8.06
N PHE A 16 -3.70 -25.90 7.45
CA PHE A 16 -3.01 -27.03 8.10
C PHE A 16 -1.64 -26.68 8.71
N LEU A 17 -1.35 -25.41 8.95
CA LEU A 17 -0.06 -24.95 9.47
C LEU A 17 0.00 -25.06 11.00
N THR A 18 1.15 -25.51 11.53
CA THR A 18 1.43 -25.34 12.96
C THR A 18 1.64 -23.86 13.29
N ASN A 19 1.49 -23.47 14.55
CA ASN A 19 1.71 -22.08 14.98
C ASN A 19 3.12 -21.56 14.61
N GLU A 20 4.14 -22.41 14.73
CA GLU A 20 5.53 -22.07 14.39
C GLU A 20 5.72 -21.88 12.88
N GLN A 21 5.13 -22.77 12.07
CA GLN A 21 5.13 -22.66 10.62
C GLN A 21 4.39 -21.39 10.16
N TYR A 22 3.22 -21.12 10.74
CA TYR A 22 2.45 -19.92 10.45
C TYR A 22 3.22 -18.65 10.76
N ALA A 23 3.87 -18.57 11.93
CA ALA A 23 4.71 -17.45 12.31
C ALA A 23 5.89 -17.25 11.33
N THR A 24 6.56 -18.34 10.96
CA THR A 24 7.68 -18.34 10.02
C THR A 24 7.25 -17.87 8.63
N ILE A 25 6.17 -18.45 8.08
CA ILE A 25 5.61 -18.10 6.77
C ILE A 25 5.15 -16.64 6.75
N THR A 26 4.50 -16.18 7.83
CA THR A 26 4.09 -14.78 7.98
C THR A 26 5.30 -13.84 7.94
N GLN A 27 6.41 -14.22 8.58
CA GLN A 27 7.63 -13.42 8.58
C GLN A 27 8.29 -13.39 7.19
N ILE A 28 8.37 -14.54 6.51
CA ILE A 28 8.88 -14.62 5.13
C ILE A 28 8.03 -13.76 4.20
N ARG A 29 6.71 -13.78 4.35
CA ARG A 29 5.77 -12.96 3.57
C ARG A 29 6.01 -11.47 3.80
N LYS A 30 6.17 -11.03 5.05
CA LYS A 30 6.51 -9.63 5.39
C LYS A 30 7.81 -9.19 4.72
N CYS A 31 8.89 -9.98 4.84
CA CYS A 31 10.16 -9.69 4.19
C CYS A 31 10.02 -9.64 2.66
N SER A 32 9.24 -10.55 2.09
CA SER A 32 9.02 -10.65 0.65
C SER A 32 8.29 -9.42 0.09
N THR A 33 7.26 -8.94 0.80
CA THR A 33 6.52 -7.72 0.46
C THR A 33 7.39 -6.49 0.60
N ALA A 34 8.21 -6.39 1.66
CA ALA A 34 9.15 -5.29 1.85
C ALA A 34 10.18 -5.22 0.70
N LEU A 35 10.75 -6.36 0.30
CA LEU A 35 11.69 -6.43 -0.81
C LEU A 35 11.03 -6.08 -2.16
N LEU A 36 9.79 -6.52 -2.40
CA LEU A 36 9.03 -6.13 -3.60
C LEU A 36 8.83 -4.61 -3.66
N ARG A 37 8.44 -3.99 -2.54
CA ARG A 37 8.30 -2.51 -2.46
C ARG A 37 9.61 -1.82 -2.78
N LEU A 38 10.71 -2.25 -2.17
CA LEU A 38 12.04 -1.67 -2.40
C LEU A 38 12.44 -1.80 -3.88
N LEU A 39 12.24 -2.98 -4.48
CA LEU A 39 12.53 -3.21 -5.90
C LEU A 39 11.68 -2.28 -6.79
N ASN A 40 10.38 -2.17 -6.52
CA ASN A 40 9.50 -1.27 -7.26
C ASN A 40 9.93 0.21 -7.11
N ASN A 41 10.37 0.64 -5.93
CA ASN A 41 10.86 2.01 -5.73
C ASN A 41 12.15 2.28 -6.52
N ILE A 42 13.08 1.32 -6.58
CA ILE A 42 14.29 1.45 -7.42
C ILE A 42 13.94 1.54 -8.91
N LEU A 43 12.99 0.71 -9.37
CA LEU A 43 12.54 0.74 -10.76
C LEU A 43 11.84 2.07 -11.10
N ASP A 44 10.99 2.57 -10.20
CA ASP A 44 10.31 3.85 -10.39
C ASP A 44 11.30 5.02 -10.39
N LEU A 45 12.28 5.03 -9.48
CA LEU A 45 13.36 6.01 -9.50
C LEU A 45 14.12 5.97 -10.83
N SER A 46 14.46 4.77 -11.32
CA SER A 46 15.15 4.59 -12.60
C SER A 46 14.31 5.11 -13.78
N LYS A 47 12.99 4.94 -13.74
CA LYS A 47 12.07 5.50 -14.74
C LYS A 47 12.05 7.03 -14.67
N VAL A 48 12.03 7.61 -13.46
CA VAL A 48 12.09 9.08 -13.27
C VAL A 48 13.39 9.64 -13.84
N GLU A 49 14.54 9.10 -13.45
CA GLU A 49 15.86 9.58 -13.89
C GLU A 49 16.08 9.45 -15.40
N SER A 50 15.49 8.41 -16.02
CA SER A 50 15.54 8.21 -17.47
C SER A 50 14.46 8.98 -18.25
N GLY A 51 13.61 9.75 -17.57
CA GLY A 51 12.47 10.46 -18.19
C GLY A 51 11.39 9.53 -18.75
N LYS A 52 11.36 8.27 -18.32
CA LYS A 52 10.42 7.23 -18.75
C LYS A 52 9.27 7.00 -17.77
N LEU A 53 9.20 7.75 -16.68
CA LEU A 53 8.04 7.69 -15.79
C LEU A 53 6.84 8.30 -16.54
N VAL A 54 5.85 7.47 -16.79
CA VAL A 54 4.55 7.90 -17.30
C VAL A 54 3.59 7.87 -16.11
N LEU A 55 3.06 9.03 -15.74
CA LEU A 55 1.97 9.10 -14.77
C LEU A 55 0.72 8.57 -15.42
N GLU A 56 -0.04 7.77 -14.68
CA GLU A 56 -1.38 7.40 -15.12
C GLU A 56 -2.30 8.63 -15.03
N GLU A 57 -3.20 8.76 -16.00
CA GLU A 57 -4.20 9.84 -16.00
C GLU A 57 -5.58 9.18 -15.92
N THR A 58 -6.04 8.98 -14.69
CA THR A 58 -7.33 8.36 -14.39
C THR A 58 -8.19 9.32 -13.58
N GLU A 59 -9.51 9.20 -13.73
CA GLU A 59 -10.45 9.96 -12.91
C GLU A 59 -10.77 9.17 -11.64
N PHE A 60 -10.56 9.78 -10.47
CA PHE A 60 -10.75 9.12 -9.18
C PHE A 60 -11.31 10.06 -8.11
N ASP A 61 -11.88 9.48 -7.06
CA ASP A 61 -12.47 10.20 -5.93
C ASP A 61 -11.38 10.56 -4.90
N LEU A 62 -10.99 11.84 -4.88
CA LEU A 62 -9.91 12.31 -4.01
C LEU A 62 -10.26 12.19 -2.53
N ALA A 63 -11.52 12.44 -2.15
CA ALA A 63 -11.95 12.35 -0.76
C ALA A 63 -11.79 10.91 -0.26
N ARG A 64 -12.21 9.94 -1.09
CA ARG A 64 -12.11 8.52 -0.77
C ARG A 64 -10.67 8.03 -0.61
N GLU A 65 -9.76 8.48 -1.46
CA GLU A 65 -8.33 8.15 -1.33
C GLU A 65 -7.74 8.72 -0.03
N LEU A 66 -8.06 9.98 0.31
CA LEU A 66 -7.62 10.63 1.55
C LEU A 66 -8.21 9.97 2.80
N GLU A 67 -9.49 9.58 2.77
CA GLU A 67 -10.14 8.81 3.85
C GLU A 67 -9.41 7.48 4.09
N GLY A 68 -9.13 6.72 3.03
CA GLY A 68 -8.39 5.45 3.14
C GLY A 68 -6.98 5.62 3.71
N LEU A 69 -6.31 6.73 3.36
CA LEU A 69 -5.04 7.13 3.93
C LEU A 69 -5.15 7.38 5.44
N VAL A 70 -6.12 8.19 5.86
CA VAL A 70 -6.34 8.52 7.27
C VAL A 70 -6.75 7.29 8.08
N ASP A 71 -7.57 6.39 7.55
CA ASP A 71 -7.92 5.13 8.22
C ASP A 71 -6.69 4.26 8.48
N MET A 72 -5.78 4.15 7.51
CA MET A 72 -4.53 3.38 7.66
C MET A 72 -3.65 3.94 8.77
N PHE A 73 -3.52 5.27 8.85
CA PHE A 73 -2.69 5.93 9.86
C PHE A 73 -3.37 5.98 11.23
N SER A 74 -4.70 6.09 11.29
CA SER A 74 -5.46 6.16 12.54
C SER A 74 -5.19 4.96 13.44
N VAL A 75 -5.07 3.76 12.86
CA VAL A 75 -4.69 2.53 13.59
C VAL A 75 -3.31 2.66 14.27
N GLN A 76 -2.35 3.33 13.62
CA GLN A 76 -1.02 3.56 14.19
C GLN A 76 -1.02 4.69 15.22
N CYS A 77 -1.78 5.76 14.95
CA CYS A 77 -1.89 6.95 15.80
C CYS A 77 -2.57 6.67 17.15
N ILE A 78 -3.59 5.80 17.18
CA ILE A 78 -4.25 5.34 18.41
C ILE A 78 -3.22 4.72 19.37
N ASN A 79 -2.30 3.90 18.85
CA ASN A 79 -1.26 3.27 19.68
C ASN A 79 -0.25 4.28 20.27
N HIS A 80 -0.23 5.51 19.76
CA HIS A 80 0.65 6.60 20.20
C HIS A 80 -0.10 7.75 20.89
N ASN A 81 -1.40 7.57 21.20
CA ASN A 81 -2.28 8.63 21.74
C ASN A 81 -2.29 9.91 20.88
N VAL A 82 -2.23 9.75 19.56
CA VAL A 82 -2.33 10.86 18.60
C VAL A 82 -3.70 10.81 17.94
N GLU A 83 -4.38 11.95 17.90
CA GLU A 83 -5.65 12.11 17.17
C GLU A 83 -5.38 12.45 15.70
N THR A 84 -6.13 11.82 14.80
CA THR A 84 -6.11 12.05 13.36
C THR A 84 -7.43 12.66 12.93
N VAL A 85 -7.38 13.81 12.24
CA VAL A 85 -8.56 14.50 11.72
C VAL A 85 -8.33 14.75 10.22
N LEU A 86 -9.32 14.37 9.41
CA LEU A 86 -9.39 14.73 8.00
C LEU A 86 -10.40 15.87 7.86
N ASP A 87 -9.92 17.05 7.46
CA ASP A 87 -10.75 18.23 7.21
C ASP A 87 -10.69 18.56 5.71
N LEU A 88 -11.80 18.36 5.01
CA LEU A 88 -11.91 18.57 3.57
C LEU A 88 -12.79 19.79 3.31
N SER A 89 -12.33 20.67 2.41
CA SER A 89 -13.10 21.84 2.00
C SER A 89 -14.35 21.43 1.21
N ASP A 90 -15.47 22.10 1.45
CA ASP A 90 -16.70 21.95 0.66
C ASP A 90 -16.52 22.27 -0.83
N ASP A 91 -15.53 23.11 -1.16
CA ASP A 91 -15.20 23.50 -2.54
C ASP A 91 -14.30 22.46 -3.24
N MET A 92 -13.92 21.37 -2.55
CA MET A 92 -13.03 20.36 -3.12
C MET A 92 -13.73 19.59 -4.24
N PRO A 93 -13.09 19.43 -5.41
CA PRO A 93 -13.63 18.62 -6.49
C PRO A 93 -13.73 17.15 -6.06
N LYS A 94 -14.91 16.56 -6.23
CA LYS A 94 -15.17 15.15 -5.90
C LYS A 94 -14.35 14.19 -6.75
N LEU A 95 -14.18 14.52 -8.03
CA LEU A 95 -13.40 13.73 -8.97
C LEU A 95 -12.26 14.58 -9.52
N VAL A 96 -11.06 14.03 -9.52
CA VAL A 96 -9.86 14.64 -10.08
C VAL A 96 -9.22 13.71 -11.09
N LYS A 97 -8.45 14.26 -12.03
CA LYS A 97 -7.65 13.48 -12.97
C LYS A 97 -6.19 13.45 -12.54
N GLY A 98 -5.62 12.26 -12.47
CA GLY A 98 -4.22 12.05 -12.13
C GLY A 98 -3.89 10.58 -11.87
N ASP A 99 -2.76 10.36 -11.20
CA ASP A 99 -2.27 9.05 -10.82
C ASP A 99 -2.66 8.79 -9.35
N SER A 100 -3.78 8.09 -9.12
CA SER A 100 -4.30 7.84 -7.77
C SER A 100 -3.33 7.04 -6.90
N ALA A 101 -2.45 6.23 -7.49
CA ALA A 101 -1.46 5.46 -6.77
C ALA A 101 -0.31 6.33 -6.20
N ARG A 102 -0.29 7.62 -6.55
CA ARG A 102 0.76 8.59 -6.16
C ARG A 102 0.21 9.82 -5.42
N VAL A 103 -1.06 9.80 -5.01
CA VAL A 103 -1.70 10.82 -4.16
C VAL A 103 -1.30 10.65 -2.71
#